data_AF-A0A6B3CUM8-F1
#
_entry.id   AF-A0A6B3CUM8-F1
#
_cell.length_a   1.000
_cell.length_b   1.000
_cell.length_c   1.000
_cell.angle_alpha   90.00
_cell.angle_beta   90.00
_cell.angle_gamma   90.00
#
_symmetry.space_group_name_H-M   'P 1'
#
loop_
_entity.id
_entity.type
_entity.pdbx_description
1 polymer ?
#
loop_
_entity_poly.entity_id
_entity_poly.type
_entity_poly.pdbx_seq_one_letter_code
_entity_poly.pdbx_strand_id
1 'polypeptide(L)'
;SGTSTGANRVDLCRSVALRGILGRNPAKIALARDALSPVFPYVTEGDGLYADGSFVQHTWIAYSGTYGQVMLDGLGRLFTLLAGSAWEVTDPARQIVLDSVERAYAALIHDGLVMDVVNGRAISRGHLQGDDLHVMRGDHFHGRQLVAAVAVLAGGASDAERKRWHARIKGWIERDTVTPILTAPEFRAADLARLHAIADAPGEAAPEPAGHHLFAAMDRAVHRRPAFTAGLAMASDRIAHYECGNGENPRGWHTGAGMLTWWANGTRSDQYTDWFWPTVDWYRLPG
;
A
#
# COMPACT_ATOMS: atom_id res chain seq x y z
N SER A 1 4.70 16.45 21.47
CA SER A 1 4.58 17.11 20.16
C SER A 1 4.65 16.04 19.09
N GLY A 2 3.52 15.61 18.53
CA GLY A 2 3.52 14.70 17.38
C GLY A 2 3.43 15.51 16.11
N THR A 3 4.47 15.48 15.27
CA THR A 3 4.39 16.01 13.90
C THR A 3 3.46 15.11 13.10
N SER A 4 2.29 15.62 12.73
CA SER A 4 1.31 14.87 11.92
C SER A 4 1.71 14.94 10.44
N THR A 5 2.37 13.88 9.96
CA THR A 5 2.90 13.67 8.60
C THR A 5 2.26 12.44 7.93
N GLY A 6 2.39 12.33 6.59
CA GLY A 6 2.00 11.15 5.81
C GLY A 6 0.60 10.60 6.13
N ALA A 7 0.50 9.28 6.28
CA ALA A 7 -0.74 8.57 6.60
C ALA A 7 -1.47 9.12 7.85
N ASN A 8 -0.73 9.46 8.92
CA ASN A 8 -1.32 9.99 10.15
C ASN A 8 -2.03 11.34 9.92
N ARG A 9 -1.48 12.19 9.02
CA ARG A 9 -2.14 13.45 8.64
C ARG A 9 -3.46 13.20 7.92
N VAL A 10 -3.48 12.24 7.00
CA VAL A 10 -4.67 11.90 6.23
C VAL A 10 -5.80 11.41 7.14
N ASP A 11 -5.50 10.56 8.13
CA ASP A 11 -6.49 10.08 9.09
C ASP A 11 -7.08 11.20 9.95
N LEU A 12 -6.26 12.15 10.41
CA LEU A 12 -6.77 13.34 11.11
C LEU A 12 -7.71 14.15 10.21
N CYS A 13 -7.35 14.35 8.95
CA CYS A 13 -8.18 15.07 7.98
C CYS A 13 -9.51 14.36 7.75
N ARG A 14 -9.52 13.02 7.71
CA ARG A 14 -10.75 12.21 7.59
C ARG A 14 -11.72 12.48 8.73
N SER A 15 -11.26 12.44 9.98
CA SER A 15 -12.11 12.76 11.14
C SER A 15 -12.59 14.20 11.13
N VAL A 16 -11.73 15.17 10.78
CA VAL A 16 -12.09 16.59 10.75
C VAL A 16 -13.09 16.90 9.64
N ALA A 17 -12.95 16.30 8.46
CA ALA A 17 -13.88 16.45 7.34
C ALA A 17 -15.27 15.94 7.72
N LEU A 18 -15.37 14.71 8.25
CA LEU A 18 -16.64 14.13 8.68
C LEU A 18 -17.28 14.92 9.83
N ARG A 19 -16.47 15.41 10.79
CA ARG A 19 -16.93 16.31 11.85
C ARG A 19 -17.41 17.67 11.31
N GLY A 20 -16.88 18.10 10.18
CA GLY A 20 -17.38 19.26 9.44
C GLY A 20 -18.74 18.98 8.80
N ILE A 21 -18.88 17.84 8.11
CA ILE A 21 -20.12 17.42 7.43
C ILE A 21 -21.26 17.20 8.45
N LEU A 22 -21.05 16.31 9.43
CA LEU A 22 -22.06 15.94 10.43
C LEU A 22 -22.43 17.13 11.32
N GLY A 23 -21.45 17.97 11.67
CA GLY A 23 -21.66 19.18 12.46
C GLY A 23 -22.05 20.41 11.64
N ARG A 24 -22.28 20.26 10.33
CA ARG A 24 -22.61 21.34 9.38
C ARG A 24 -21.69 22.57 9.49
N ASN A 25 -20.39 22.33 9.71
CA ASN A 25 -19.39 23.36 9.89
C ASN A 25 -18.47 23.42 8.65
N PRO A 26 -18.70 24.38 7.72
CA PRO A 26 -17.96 24.47 6.47
C PRO A 26 -16.46 24.77 6.67
N ALA A 27 -16.11 25.49 7.74
CA ALA A 27 -14.71 25.81 8.05
C ALA A 27 -13.91 24.56 8.42
N LYS A 28 -14.55 23.54 9.01
CA LYS A 28 -13.89 22.25 9.31
C LYS A 28 -13.67 21.40 8.06
N ILE A 29 -14.59 21.44 7.10
CA ILE A 29 -14.42 20.75 5.81
C ILE A 29 -13.28 21.41 5.02
N ALA A 30 -13.27 22.75 4.95
CA ALA A 30 -12.18 23.51 4.31
C ALA A 30 -10.83 23.24 4.98
N LEU A 31 -10.76 23.28 6.31
CA LEU A 31 -9.53 22.96 7.05
C LEU A 31 -9.01 21.55 6.75
N ALA A 32 -9.91 20.55 6.70
CA ALA A 32 -9.51 19.19 6.36
C ALA A 32 -8.97 19.09 4.93
N ARG A 33 -9.64 19.72 3.95
CA ARG A 33 -9.18 19.80 2.56
C ARG A 33 -7.79 20.41 2.47
N ASP A 34 -7.60 21.60 3.06
CA ASP A 34 -6.36 22.37 2.97
C ASP A 34 -5.21 21.69 3.72
N ALA A 35 -5.51 20.96 4.80
CA ALA A 35 -4.54 20.19 5.56
C ALA A 35 -4.02 18.94 4.84
N LEU A 36 -4.61 18.55 3.70
CA LEU A 36 -4.08 17.49 2.84
C LEU A 36 -2.93 17.97 1.96
N SER A 37 -2.89 19.24 1.56
CA SER A 37 -1.89 19.77 0.63
C SER A 37 -0.44 19.45 0.99
N PRO A 38 0.00 19.53 2.26
CA PRO A 38 1.37 19.17 2.64
C PRO A 38 1.71 17.68 2.51
N VAL A 39 0.74 16.79 2.28
CA VAL A 39 0.95 15.34 2.11
C VAL A 39 1.37 15.00 0.67
N PHE A 40 1.02 15.85 -0.30
CA PHE A 40 1.17 15.52 -1.72
C PHE A 40 2.57 15.68 -2.30
N PRO A 41 3.33 16.75 -1.99
CA PRO A 41 4.65 16.95 -2.57
C PRO A 41 5.59 15.79 -2.28
N TYR A 42 6.46 15.50 -3.24
CA TYR A 42 7.58 14.59 -2.99
C TYR A 42 8.47 15.14 -1.89
N VAL A 43 8.97 14.26 -1.03
CA VAL A 43 9.99 14.56 -0.04
C VAL A 43 11.36 14.10 -0.53
N THR A 44 12.40 14.61 0.12
CA THR A 44 13.81 14.22 -0.11
C THR A 44 14.45 13.63 1.14
N GLU A 45 13.77 13.71 2.29
CA GLU A 45 14.14 13.13 3.57
C GLU A 45 12.88 12.87 4.41
N GLY A 46 12.95 11.92 5.34
CA GLY A 46 11.86 11.60 6.26
C GLY A 46 10.61 11.01 5.61
N ASP A 47 9.46 11.28 6.24
CA ASP A 47 8.17 10.66 5.90
C ASP A 47 7.59 11.19 4.60
N GLY A 48 7.14 10.30 3.73
CA GLY A 48 6.37 10.64 2.55
C GLY A 48 6.76 9.86 1.31
N LEU A 49 6.21 10.30 0.19
CA LEU A 49 6.50 9.76 -1.13
C LEU A 49 7.72 10.47 -1.72
N TYR A 50 8.62 9.71 -2.34
CA TYR A 50 9.80 10.23 -3.04
C TYR A 50 9.57 10.18 -4.55
N ALA A 51 10.32 11.00 -5.29
CA ALA A 51 10.21 11.08 -6.75
C ALA A 51 10.54 9.77 -7.48
N ASP A 52 11.34 8.89 -6.87
CA ASP A 52 11.68 7.55 -7.40
C ASP A 52 10.62 6.47 -7.09
N GLY A 53 9.52 6.84 -6.44
CA GLY A 53 8.46 5.93 -6.03
C GLY A 53 8.66 5.30 -4.64
N SER A 54 9.75 5.61 -3.95
CA SER A 54 9.94 5.18 -2.56
C SER A 54 8.87 5.79 -1.66
N PHE A 55 8.45 5.05 -0.64
CA PHE A 55 7.58 5.58 0.41
C PHE A 55 8.19 5.24 1.77
N VAL A 56 8.49 6.28 2.54
CA VAL A 56 9.09 6.16 3.87
C VAL A 56 8.10 6.64 4.91
N GLN A 57 8.09 5.97 6.06
CA GLN A 57 7.33 6.37 7.24
C GLN A 57 8.16 6.09 8.49
N HIS A 58 7.82 6.75 9.60
CA HIS A 58 8.60 6.68 10.84
C HIS A 58 10.06 7.07 10.61
N THR A 59 10.22 8.05 9.73
CA THR A 59 11.45 8.72 9.31
C THR A 59 12.44 7.84 8.54
N TRP A 60 12.53 6.55 8.85
CA TRP A 60 13.61 5.67 8.39
C TRP A 60 13.14 4.29 7.91
N ILE A 61 11.83 4.03 7.79
CA ILE A 61 11.30 2.71 7.44
C ILE A 61 10.68 2.73 6.04
N ALA A 62 11.12 1.81 5.16
CA ALA A 62 10.47 1.54 3.88
C ALA A 62 9.07 0.94 4.13
N TYR A 63 8.00 1.67 3.78
CA TYR A 63 6.67 1.39 4.35
C TYR A 63 5.50 1.48 3.37
N SER A 64 5.76 1.31 2.08
CA SER A 64 4.73 1.38 1.03
C SER A 64 3.56 0.43 1.26
N GLY A 65 3.82 -0.79 1.77
CA GLY A 65 2.82 -1.86 1.78
C GLY A 65 1.75 -1.74 2.86
N THR A 66 2.00 -1.01 3.96
CA THR A 66 0.95 -0.74 4.97
C THR A 66 0.68 0.74 5.23
N TYR A 67 1.68 1.56 5.58
CA TYR A 67 1.41 2.98 5.80
C TYR A 67 1.11 3.71 4.48
N GLY A 68 1.73 3.29 3.38
CA GLY A 68 1.34 3.74 2.04
C GLY A 68 -0.10 3.34 1.68
N GLN A 69 -0.53 2.13 2.03
CA GLN A 69 -1.93 1.70 1.91
C GLN A 69 -2.89 2.60 2.70
N VAL A 70 -2.59 2.92 3.96
CA VAL A 70 -3.41 3.82 4.79
C VAL A 70 -3.51 5.20 4.15
N MET A 71 -2.40 5.73 3.62
CA MET A 71 -2.39 7.00 2.91
C MET A 71 -3.30 6.96 1.67
N LEU A 72 -3.17 5.94 0.81
CA LEU A 72 -3.99 5.80 -0.39
C LEU A 72 -5.49 5.63 -0.07
N ASP A 73 -5.83 4.81 0.93
CA ASP A 73 -7.22 4.60 1.35
C ASP A 73 -7.83 5.91 1.85
N GLY A 74 -7.15 6.59 2.76
CA GLY A 74 -7.63 7.85 3.33
C GLY A 74 -7.78 8.95 2.27
N LEU A 75 -6.80 9.10 1.38
CA LEU A 75 -6.85 10.08 0.29
C LEU A 75 -7.91 9.72 -0.74
N GLY A 76 -8.02 8.46 -1.15
CA GLY A 76 -9.04 8.00 -2.09
C GLY A 76 -10.45 8.26 -1.56
N ARG A 77 -10.69 7.99 -0.28
CA ARG A 77 -11.99 8.29 0.38
C ARG A 77 -12.27 9.78 0.39
N LEU A 78 -11.30 10.62 0.76
CA LEU A 78 -11.49 12.07 0.82
C LEU A 78 -11.64 12.72 -0.55
N PHE A 79 -10.87 12.28 -1.55
CA PHE A 79 -10.99 12.75 -2.93
C PHE A 79 -12.37 12.40 -3.49
N THR A 80 -12.80 11.16 -3.32
CA THR A 80 -14.13 10.70 -3.77
C THR A 80 -15.26 11.42 -3.02
N LEU A 81 -15.14 11.60 -1.70
CA LEU A 81 -16.17 12.25 -0.88
C LEU A 81 -16.36 13.73 -1.23
N LEU A 82 -15.28 14.43 -1.54
CA LEU A 82 -15.30 15.88 -1.75
C LEU A 82 -15.44 16.29 -3.23
N ALA A 83 -15.24 15.37 -4.17
CA ALA A 83 -15.37 15.63 -5.60
C ALA A 83 -16.74 16.24 -5.97
N GLY A 84 -16.73 17.30 -6.79
CA GLY A 84 -17.94 18.02 -7.21
C GLY A 84 -18.60 18.87 -6.13
N SER A 85 -18.10 18.88 -4.90
CA SER A 85 -18.57 19.74 -3.82
C SER A 85 -17.83 21.09 -3.79
N ALA A 86 -18.31 22.04 -2.98
CA ALA A 86 -17.60 23.31 -2.73
C ALA A 86 -16.23 23.14 -2.02
N TRP A 87 -15.92 21.93 -1.52
CA TRP A 87 -14.66 21.60 -0.85
C TRP A 87 -13.85 20.54 -1.60
N GLU A 88 -14.08 20.38 -2.91
CA GLU A 88 -13.25 19.51 -3.73
C GLU A 88 -11.75 19.82 -3.53
N VAL A 89 -10.93 18.77 -3.49
CA VAL A 89 -9.47 18.90 -3.46
C VAL A 89 -8.98 19.29 -4.86
N THR A 90 -8.65 20.57 -5.03
CA THR A 90 -8.22 21.16 -6.31
C THR A 90 -6.72 21.45 -6.38
N ASP A 91 -5.96 21.15 -5.32
CA ASP A 91 -4.51 21.27 -5.33
C ASP A 91 -3.92 20.40 -6.46
N PRO A 92 -3.18 20.97 -7.43
CA PRO A 92 -2.64 20.21 -8.55
C PRO A 92 -1.64 19.13 -8.12
N ALA A 93 -1.00 19.27 -6.95
CA ALA A 93 -0.10 18.25 -6.41
C ALA A 93 -0.83 16.94 -6.09
N ARG A 94 -2.17 16.91 -6.04
CA ARG A 94 -2.94 15.65 -5.95
C ARG A 94 -2.56 14.65 -7.05
N GLN A 95 -2.10 15.14 -8.21
CA GLN A 95 -1.63 14.31 -9.31
C GLN A 95 -0.43 13.42 -8.92
N ILE A 96 0.44 13.88 -8.01
CA ILE A 96 1.57 13.08 -7.50
C ILE A 96 1.06 11.82 -6.81
N VAL A 97 -0.05 11.92 -6.07
CA VAL A 97 -0.69 10.76 -5.41
C VAL A 97 -1.30 9.82 -6.45
N LEU A 98 -1.94 10.35 -7.49
CA LEU A 98 -2.50 9.52 -8.56
C LEU A 98 -1.37 8.78 -9.32
N ASP A 99 -0.32 9.49 -9.71
CA ASP A 99 0.86 8.93 -10.38
C ASP A 99 1.55 7.83 -9.54
N SER A 100 1.51 7.97 -8.22
CA SER A 100 2.13 7.00 -7.29
C SER A 100 1.54 5.60 -7.39
N VAL A 101 0.26 5.44 -7.80
CA VAL A 101 -0.36 4.12 -7.96
C VAL A 101 0.48 3.22 -8.85
N GLU A 102 0.94 3.73 -9.98
CA GLU A 102 1.73 2.95 -10.94
C GLU A 102 3.24 3.06 -10.66
N ARG A 103 3.73 4.20 -10.17
CA ARG A 103 5.16 4.45 -9.97
C ARG A 103 5.73 3.89 -8.66
N ALA A 104 4.91 3.82 -7.61
CA ALA A 104 5.33 3.40 -6.27
C ALA A 104 4.73 2.05 -5.89
N TYR A 105 3.41 1.90 -6.02
CA TYR A 105 2.69 0.79 -5.41
C TYR A 105 2.57 -0.45 -6.30
N ALA A 106 2.15 -0.27 -7.56
CA ALA A 106 1.90 -1.39 -8.47
C ALA A 106 3.14 -2.26 -8.70
N ALA A 107 4.33 -1.66 -8.69
CA ALA A 107 5.60 -2.38 -8.82
C ALA A 107 5.90 -3.29 -7.62
N LEU A 108 5.31 -3.07 -6.45
CA LEU A 108 5.50 -3.87 -5.24
C LEU A 108 4.42 -4.95 -5.07
N ILE A 109 3.39 -4.96 -5.93
CA ILE A 109 2.33 -5.97 -5.91
C ILE A 109 2.65 -7.09 -6.90
N HIS A 110 2.67 -8.33 -6.43
CA HIS A 110 2.89 -9.54 -7.22
C HIS A 110 1.73 -10.51 -7.02
N ASP A 111 0.93 -10.79 -8.05
CA ASP A 111 -0.16 -11.78 -7.99
C ASP A 111 -1.09 -11.65 -6.75
N GLY A 112 -1.33 -10.40 -6.32
CA GLY A 112 -2.19 -10.06 -5.18
C GLY A 112 -1.47 -9.74 -3.87
N LEU A 113 -0.23 -10.21 -3.67
CA LEU A 113 0.58 -9.85 -2.49
C LEU A 113 1.29 -8.53 -2.67
N VAL A 114 1.49 -7.76 -1.60
CA VAL A 114 2.49 -6.68 -1.57
C VAL A 114 3.71 -7.15 -0.80
N MET A 115 4.89 -7.06 -1.41
CA MET A 115 6.10 -7.69 -0.91
C MET A 115 6.43 -7.28 0.53
N ASP A 116 6.81 -8.24 1.37
CA ASP A 116 7.11 -7.99 2.80
C ASP A 116 8.31 -7.07 3.03
N VAL A 117 9.16 -6.86 2.02
CA VAL A 117 10.25 -5.89 2.06
C VAL A 117 9.77 -4.45 2.35
N VAL A 118 8.48 -4.13 2.18
CA VAL A 118 7.87 -2.82 2.47
C VAL A 118 6.72 -2.86 3.49
N ASN A 119 6.59 -3.94 4.26
CA ASN A 119 5.54 -4.11 5.28
C ASN A 119 6.01 -3.78 6.71
N GLY A 120 7.29 -3.43 6.90
CA GLY A 120 7.84 -3.02 8.18
C GLY A 120 7.61 -4.06 9.28
N ARG A 121 7.22 -3.63 10.49
CA ARG A 121 6.91 -4.56 11.59
C ARG A 121 5.64 -5.40 11.36
N ALA A 122 4.82 -5.09 10.34
CA ALA A 122 3.56 -5.79 10.11
C ALA A 122 3.74 -7.25 9.66
N ILE A 123 4.93 -7.62 9.19
CA ILE A 123 5.29 -9.00 8.82
C ILE A 123 5.11 -9.99 9.98
N SER A 124 5.14 -9.51 11.24
CA SER A 124 5.02 -10.37 12.41
C SER A 124 3.59 -10.53 12.93
N ARG A 125 2.57 -9.99 12.25
CA ARG A 125 1.21 -9.92 12.81
C ARG A 125 0.47 -11.25 12.81
N GLY A 126 0.49 -11.99 11.69
CA GLY A 126 -0.23 -13.26 11.56
C GLY A 126 -1.68 -13.14 12.03
N HIS A 127 -2.12 -14.09 12.87
CA HIS A 127 -3.40 -13.99 13.57
C HIS A 127 -3.31 -13.06 14.78
N LEU A 128 -4.06 -11.96 14.73
CA LEU A 128 -4.17 -11.03 15.85
C LEU A 128 -5.22 -11.53 16.86
N GLN A 129 -4.90 -11.49 18.15
CA GLN A 129 -5.82 -11.91 19.22
C GLN A 129 -7.14 -11.10 19.25
N GLY A 130 -7.09 -9.82 18.87
CA GLY A 130 -8.25 -8.92 18.85
C GLY A 130 -9.01 -8.90 17.52
N ASP A 131 -8.73 -9.83 16.61
CA ASP A 131 -9.43 -9.91 15.32
C ASP A 131 -10.50 -10.99 15.33
N ASP A 132 -11.75 -10.59 15.56
CA ASP A 132 -12.90 -11.50 15.63
C ASP A 132 -13.14 -12.27 14.31
N LEU A 133 -12.67 -11.73 13.17
CA LEU A 133 -12.75 -12.39 11.87
C LEU A 133 -11.70 -13.50 11.67
N HIS A 134 -10.70 -13.56 12.58
CA HIS A 134 -9.61 -14.52 12.55
C HIS A 134 -8.86 -14.59 11.20
N VAL A 135 -8.64 -13.43 10.57
CA VAL A 135 -7.95 -13.33 9.27
C VAL A 135 -6.46 -13.16 9.50
N MET A 136 -5.66 -14.06 8.92
CA MET A 136 -4.21 -13.99 9.00
C MET A 136 -3.67 -12.77 8.24
N ARG A 137 -2.84 -11.97 8.90
CA ARG A 137 -2.06 -10.88 8.27
C ARG A 137 -0.79 -11.47 7.67
N GLY A 138 -0.45 -10.98 6.48
CA GLY A 138 0.71 -11.36 5.69
C GLY A 138 0.73 -10.53 4.41
N ASP A 139 1.71 -10.77 3.56
CA ASP A 139 1.90 -10.13 2.26
C ASP A 139 0.62 -10.06 1.39
N HIS A 140 -0.14 -11.16 1.28
CA HIS A 140 -1.42 -11.22 0.57
C HIS A 140 -2.54 -10.41 1.25
N PHE A 141 -2.65 -10.45 2.58
CA PHE A 141 -3.60 -9.59 3.30
C PHE A 141 -3.30 -8.11 3.03
N HIS A 142 -2.04 -7.70 3.14
CA HIS A 142 -1.64 -6.32 2.89
C HIS A 142 -1.83 -5.91 1.42
N GLY A 143 -1.56 -6.82 0.49
CA GLY A 143 -1.75 -6.60 -0.93
C GLY A 143 -3.22 -6.40 -1.29
N ARG A 144 -4.13 -7.22 -0.76
CA ARG A 144 -5.59 -7.04 -0.91
C ARG A 144 -6.05 -5.67 -0.40
N GLN A 145 -5.60 -5.25 0.79
CA GLN A 145 -5.92 -3.93 1.34
C GLN A 145 -5.42 -2.79 0.44
N LEU A 146 -4.26 -2.96 -0.20
CA LEU A 146 -3.70 -1.99 -1.13
C LEU A 146 -4.46 -1.95 -2.46
N VAL A 147 -4.83 -3.11 -3.01
CA VAL A 147 -5.70 -3.23 -4.19
C VAL A 147 -7.05 -2.54 -3.97
N ALA A 148 -7.67 -2.76 -2.81
CA ALA A 148 -8.92 -2.08 -2.45
C ALA A 148 -8.74 -0.55 -2.32
N ALA A 149 -7.62 -0.08 -1.77
CA ALA A 149 -7.31 1.36 -1.71
C ALA A 149 -7.17 1.99 -3.10
N VAL A 150 -6.49 1.30 -4.04
CA VAL A 150 -6.40 1.74 -5.44
C VAL A 150 -7.79 1.79 -6.09
N ALA A 151 -8.64 0.80 -5.84
CA ALA A 151 -10.02 0.78 -6.34
C ALA A 151 -10.87 1.95 -5.82
N VAL A 152 -10.63 2.42 -4.59
CA VAL A 152 -11.28 3.63 -4.06
C VAL A 152 -10.72 4.88 -4.74
N LEU A 153 -9.39 5.02 -4.81
CA LEU A 153 -8.73 6.19 -5.40
C LEU A 153 -9.09 6.37 -6.89
N ALA A 154 -9.34 5.27 -7.60
CA ALA A 154 -9.80 5.26 -8.99
C ALA A 154 -11.08 6.10 -9.23
N GLY A 155 -11.91 6.31 -8.21
CA GLY A 155 -13.08 7.20 -8.27
C GLY A 155 -12.74 8.68 -8.40
N GLY A 156 -11.56 9.11 -7.94
CA GLY A 156 -11.06 10.49 -8.05
C GLY A 156 -10.05 10.70 -9.18
N ALA A 157 -9.74 9.66 -9.96
CA ALA A 157 -8.79 9.70 -11.06
C ALA A 157 -9.45 10.04 -12.41
N SER A 158 -8.64 10.42 -13.41
CA SER A 158 -9.11 10.55 -14.80
C SER A 158 -9.54 9.20 -15.38
N ASP A 159 -10.33 9.22 -16.46
CA ASP A 159 -10.77 8.00 -17.13
C ASP A 159 -9.61 7.15 -17.66
N ALA A 160 -8.53 7.80 -18.12
CA ALA A 160 -7.34 7.14 -18.64
C ALA A 160 -6.56 6.41 -17.52
N GLU A 161 -6.39 7.03 -16.36
CA GLU A 161 -5.78 6.41 -15.18
C GLU A 161 -6.65 5.26 -14.68
N ARG A 162 -7.95 5.51 -14.50
CA ARG A 162 -8.92 4.51 -14.04
C ARG A 162 -8.88 3.25 -14.89
N LYS A 163 -8.85 3.40 -16.22
CA LYS A 163 -8.76 2.26 -17.15
C LYS A 163 -7.49 1.43 -16.93
N ARG A 164 -6.33 2.08 -16.75
CA ARG A 164 -5.06 1.36 -16.50
C ARG A 164 -5.08 0.66 -15.14
N TRP A 165 -5.60 1.32 -14.11
CA TRP A 165 -5.65 0.74 -12.75
C TRP A 165 -6.61 -0.43 -12.66
N HIS A 166 -7.80 -0.31 -13.26
CA HIS A 166 -8.77 -1.42 -13.33
C HIS A 166 -8.19 -2.64 -14.03
N ALA A 167 -7.45 -2.46 -15.14
CA ALA A 167 -6.79 -3.57 -15.83
C ALA A 167 -5.76 -4.28 -14.93
N ARG A 168 -4.98 -3.53 -14.15
CA ARG A 168 -4.03 -4.12 -13.17
C ARG A 168 -4.75 -4.85 -12.04
N ILE A 169 -5.80 -4.24 -11.48
CA ILE A 169 -6.62 -4.85 -10.43
C ILE A 169 -7.22 -6.16 -10.92
N LYS A 170 -7.77 -6.22 -12.13
CA LYS A 170 -8.22 -7.46 -12.76
C LYS A 170 -7.12 -8.52 -12.83
N GLY A 171 -5.92 -8.13 -13.27
CA GLY A 171 -4.76 -9.03 -13.29
C GLY A 171 -4.44 -9.63 -11.93
N TRP A 172 -4.45 -8.83 -10.87
CA TRP A 172 -4.23 -9.34 -9.51
C TRP A 172 -5.38 -10.20 -9.00
N ILE A 173 -6.63 -9.84 -9.32
CA ILE A 173 -7.81 -10.65 -8.98
C ILE A 173 -7.72 -12.05 -9.61
N GLU A 174 -7.30 -12.14 -10.87
CA GLU A 174 -7.20 -13.41 -11.60
C GLU A 174 -6.04 -14.29 -11.12
N ARG A 175 -4.92 -13.68 -10.71
CA ARG A 175 -3.70 -14.41 -10.36
C ARG A 175 -3.56 -14.75 -8.88
N ASP A 176 -4.25 -14.04 -7.99
CA ASP A 176 -4.23 -14.36 -6.56
C ASP A 176 -5.02 -15.65 -6.25
N THR A 177 -4.30 -16.76 -6.31
CA THR A 177 -4.80 -18.08 -5.94
C THR A 177 -4.57 -18.41 -4.46
N VAL A 178 -3.83 -17.56 -3.73
CA VAL A 178 -3.50 -17.78 -2.32
C VAL A 178 -4.66 -17.36 -1.44
N THR A 179 -5.14 -16.14 -1.66
CA THR A 179 -6.26 -15.55 -0.93
C THR A 179 -7.20 -14.83 -1.92
N PRO A 180 -8.19 -15.51 -2.53
CA PRO A 180 -9.02 -14.93 -3.58
C PRO A 180 -9.61 -13.57 -3.20
N ILE A 181 -9.29 -12.53 -4.00
CA ILE A 181 -9.57 -11.13 -3.67
C ILE A 181 -11.09 -10.86 -3.57
N LEU A 182 -11.88 -11.43 -4.48
CA LEU A 182 -13.33 -11.19 -4.58
C LEU A 182 -14.16 -11.82 -3.45
N THR A 183 -13.54 -12.65 -2.60
CA THR A 183 -14.17 -13.30 -1.44
C THR A 183 -13.35 -13.11 -0.17
N ALA A 184 -12.46 -12.11 -0.13
CA ALA A 184 -11.63 -11.83 1.03
C ALA A 184 -12.48 -11.53 2.27
N PRO A 185 -12.30 -12.28 3.38
CA PRO A 185 -13.18 -12.22 4.55
C PRO A 185 -13.11 -10.89 5.30
N GLU A 186 -12.02 -10.14 5.18
CA GLU A 186 -11.86 -8.82 5.81
C GLU A 186 -12.62 -7.70 5.09
N PHE A 187 -12.99 -7.90 3.82
CA PHE A 187 -13.66 -6.85 3.05
C PHE A 187 -15.13 -6.71 3.44
N ARG A 188 -15.54 -5.45 3.61
CA ARG A 188 -16.95 -5.11 3.76
C ARG A 188 -17.62 -5.01 2.40
N ALA A 189 -18.96 -5.00 2.40
CA ALA A 189 -19.77 -4.96 1.18
C ALA A 189 -19.36 -3.85 0.19
N ALA A 190 -18.91 -2.69 0.69
CA ALA A 190 -18.47 -1.59 -0.16
C ALA A 190 -17.19 -1.92 -0.96
N ASP A 191 -16.22 -2.59 -0.35
CA ASP A 191 -14.98 -2.99 -1.02
C ASP A 191 -15.26 -4.12 -2.01
N LEU A 192 -16.04 -5.13 -1.59
CA LEU A 192 -16.50 -6.20 -2.46
C LEU A 192 -17.25 -5.65 -3.68
N ALA A 193 -18.21 -4.75 -3.50
CA ALA A 193 -18.97 -4.17 -4.61
C ALA A 193 -18.07 -3.43 -5.62
N ARG A 194 -17.06 -2.68 -5.14
CA ARG A 194 -16.08 -2.01 -6.04
C ARG A 194 -15.24 -3.02 -6.81
N LEU A 195 -14.71 -4.03 -6.13
CA LEU A 195 -13.82 -5.02 -6.75
C LEU A 195 -14.57 -5.93 -7.73
N HIS A 196 -15.80 -6.35 -7.39
CA HIS A 196 -16.70 -7.07 -8.32
C HIS A 196 -17.04 -6.21 -9.53
N ALA A 197 -17.39 -4.93 -9.35
CA ALA A 197 -17.65 -4.04 -10.48
C ALA A 197 -16.43 -3.87 -11.40
N ILE A 198 -15.21 -3.87 -10.85
CA ILE A 198 -13.98 -3.85 -11.65
C ILE A 198 -13.80 -5.19 -12.39
N ALA A 199 -14.00 -6.32 -11.73
CA ALA A 199 -13.89 -7.65 -12.34
C ALA A 199 -14.89 -7.84 -13.50
N ASP A 200 -16.15 -7.44 -13.29
CA ASP A 200 -17.26 -7.62 -14.25
C ASP A 200 -17.22 -6.63 -15.42
N ALA A 201 -16.55 -5.48 -15.27
CA ALA A 201 -16.42 -4.50 -16.34
C ALA A 201 -15.75 -5.10 -17.60
N PRO A 202 -15.99 -4.59 -18.82
CA PRO A 202 -15.25 -5.05 -19.99
C PRO A 202 -13.78 -4.60 -19.93
N GLY A 203 -12.90 -5.34 -20.63
CA GLY A 203 -11.48 -5.03 -20.79
C GLY A 203 -10.54 -6.09 -20.22
N GLU A 204 -9.30 -6.06 -20.66
CA GLU A 204 -8.30 -7.09 -20.35
C GLU A 204 -7.75 -6.98 -18.93
N ALA A 205 -7.44 -8.13 -18.35
CA ALA A 205 -6.59 -8.23 -17.18
C ALA A 205 -5.12 -8.01 -17.59
N ALA A 206 -4.49 -6.99 -17.01
CA ALA A 206 -3.11 -6.66 -17.35
C ALA A 206 -2.12 -7.64 -16.69
N PRO A 207 -1.11 -8.14 -17.43
CA PRO A 207 0.02 -8.80 -16.82
C PRO A 207 0.88 -7.79 -16.05
N GLU A 208 1.67 -8.27 -15.11
CA GLU A 208 2.75 -7.48 -14.52
C GLU A 208 3.89 -7.32 -15.54
N PRO A 209 4.34 -6.09 -15.83
CA PRO A 209 5.38 -5.88 -16.83
C PRO A 209 6.74 -6.40 -16.32
N ALA A 210 7.46 -7.11 -17.20
CA ALA A 210 8.87 -7.42 -16.96
C ALA A 210 9.68 -6.11 -16.86
N GLY A 211 10.69 -6.10 -15.98
CA GLY A 211 11.49 -4.90 -15.76
C GLY A 211 12.15 -4.86 -14.39
N HIS A 212 12.73 -3.72 -14.07
CA HIS A 212 13.39 -3.46 -12.80
C HIS A 212 12.94 -2.10 -12.27
N HIS A 213 12.59 -2.05 -10.98
CA HIS A 213 12.30 -0.81 -10.26
C HIS A 213 13.30 -0.69 -9.11
N LEU A 214 14.08 0.39 -9.13
CA LEU A 214 15.01 0.71 -8.06
C LEU A 214 14.45 1.86 -7.23
N PHE A 215 14.06 1.56 -5.99
CA PHE A 215 13.57 2.52 -5.02
C PHE A 215 14.73 2.91 -4.10
N ALA A 216 15.63 3.72 -4.63
CA ALA A 216 16.89 4.06 -3.99
C ALA A 216 16.67 4.83 -2.68
N ALA A 217 15.66 5.69 -2.61
CA ALA A 217 15.38 6.47 -1.41
C ALA A 217 14.93 5.61 -0.21
N MET A 218 14.33 4.44 -0.45
CA MET A 218 13.97 3.48 0.61
C MET A 218 14.78 2.18 0.62
N ASP A 219 15.91 2.13 -0.09
CA ASP A 219 16.82 0.98 -0.16
C ASP A 219 16.11 -0.33 -0.55
N ARG A 220 15.23 -0.28 -1.55
CA ARG A 220 14.52 -1.44 -2.11
C ARG A 220 14.74 -1.58 -3.60
N ALA A 221 14.70 -2.81 -4.08
CA ALA A 221 14.63 -3.09 -5.51
C ALA A 221 13.59 -4.17 -5.80
N VAL A 222 12.96 -4.08 -6.97
CA VAL A 222 12.06 -5.12 -7.49
C VAL A 222 12.52 -5.51 -8.89
N HIS A 223 12.61 -6.81 -9.14
CA HIS A 223 12.94 -7.35 -10.44
C HIS A 223 11.87 -8.33 -10.92
N ARG A 224 11.42 -8.17 -12.16
CA ARG A 224 10.47 -9.07 -12.82
C ARG A 224 11.04 -9.57 -14.14
N ARG A 225 11.05 -10.88 -14.31
CA ARG A 225 11.38 -11.60 -15.55
C ARG A 225 10.26 -12.60 -15.85
N PRO A 226 10.16 -13.15 -17.06
CA PRO A 226 9.11 -14.13 -17.37
C PRO A 226 9.05 -15.30 -16.36
N ALA A 227 10.20 -15.77 -15.87
CA ALA A 227 10.27 -16.93 -14.98
C ALA A 227 10.11 -16.62 -13.48
N PHE A 228 10.38 -15.38 -13.03
CA PHE A 228 10.38 -15.07 -11.60
C PHE A 228 10.18 -13.59 -11.31
N THR A 229 9.77 -13.32 -10.07
CA THR A 229 9.70 -12.00 -9.47
C THR A 229 10.54 -11.99 -8.19
N ALA A 230 11.29 -10.92 -7.95
CA ALA A 230 12.15 -10.80 -6.77
C ALA A 230 12.06 -9.40 -6.15
N GLY A 231 12.22 -9.34 -4.83
CA GLY A 231 12.31 -8.13 -4.02
C GLY A 231 13.57 -8.16 -3.17
N LEU A 232 14.30 -7.04 -3.12
CA LEU A 232 15.52 -6.88 -2.32
C LEU A 232 15.28 -5.85 -1.22
N ALA A 233 15.69 -6.18 0.00
CA ALA A 233 15.72 -5.27 1.14
C ALA A 233 17.15 -5.01 1.62
N MET A 234 17.54 -3.74 1.59
CA MET A 234 18.81 -3.26 2.13
C MET A 234 18.55 -2.26 3.27
N ALA A 235 19.61 -1.75 3.87
CA ALA A 235 19.58 -0.70 4.88
C ALA A 235 20.81 0.21 4.71
N SER A 236 20.71 1.43 5.25
CA SER A 236 21.77 2.43 5.15
C SER A 236 21.68 3.45 6.29
N ASP A 237 22.43 4.55 6.16
CA ASP A 237 22.30 5.74 7.00
C ASP A 237 20.92 6.43 6.87
N ARG A 238 20.18 6.17 5.79
CA ARG A 238 18.83 6.71 5.54
C ARG A 238 17.70 5.76 5.89
N ILE A 239 17.95 4.46 5.93
CA ILE A 239 16.90 3.44 6.10
C ILE A 239 17.34 2.43 7.14
N ALA A 240 16.51 2.25 8.17
CA ALA A 240 16.81 1.35 9.28
C ALA A 240 16.92 -0.11 8.81
N HIS A 241 17.73 -0.89 9.54
CA HIS A 241 17.83 -2.33 9.35
C HIS A 241 16.47 -3.03 9.40
N TYR A 242 15.61 -2.62 10.34
CA TYR A 242 14.26 -3.12 10.51
C TYR A 242 13.48 -2.22 11.46
N GLU A 243 12.19 -2.50 11.64
CA GLU A 243 11.37 -1.87 12.66
C GLU A 243 10.84 -2.92 13.64
N CYS A 244 10.94 -2.62 14.93
CA CYS A 244 10.17 -3.25 16.01
C CYS A 244 9.51 -2.19 16.88
N GLY A 245 8.34 -2.49 17.43
CA GLY A 245 7.60 -1.57 18.28
C GLY A 245 6.24 -2.12 18.66
N ASN A 246 5.67 -1.67 19.77
CA ASN A 246 4.38 -2.17 20.29
C ASN A 246 4.32 -3.69 20.49
N GLY A 247 5.46 -4.33 20.74
CA GLY A 247 5.58 -5.80 20.83
C GLY A 247 5.62 -6.52 19.47
N GLU A 248 5.63 -5.79 18.35
CA GLU A 248 5.71 -6.34 16.99
C GLU A 248 7.17 -6.46 16.51
N ASN A 249 7.42 -7.50 15.70
CA ASN A 249 8.67 -7.81 15.00
C ASN A 249 9.96 -7.82 15.86
N PRO A 250 10.01 -8.53 17.00
CA PRO A 250 11.15 -8.46 17.93
C PRO A 250 12.46 -9.05 17.38
N ARG A 251 12.41 -9.82 16.27
CA ARG A 251 13.56 -10.55 15.70
C ARG A 251 13.92 -10.16 14.27
N GLY A 252 13.34 -9.07 13.75
CA GLY A 252 13.56 -8.63 12.37
C GLY A 252 14.94 -8.10 12.03
N TRP A 253 15.96 -8.27 12.88
CA TRP A 253 17.26 -7.61 12.79
C TRP A 253 17.93 -7.67 11.42
N HIS A 254 17.76 -8.79 10.72
CA HIS A 254 18.44 -9.08 9.47
C HIS A 254 17.57 -8.88 8.22
N THR A 255 16.33 -8.37 8.34
CA THR A 255 15.45 -8.19 7.17
C THR A 255 15.96 -7.13 6.20
N GLY A 256 16.76 -6.15 6.66
CA GLY A 256 17.47 -5.18 5.81
C GLY A 256 18.92 -5.54 5.49
N ALA A 257 19.39 -6.74 5.83
CA ALA A 257 20.80 -7.15 5.65
C ALA A 257 21.09 -7.73 4.25
N GLY A 258 20.47 -7.18 3.21
CA GLY A 258 20.56 -7.72 1.85
C GLY A 258 19.61 -8.89 1.58
N MET A 259 18.46 -8.92 2.27
CA MET A 259 17.48 -10.00 2.13
C MET A 259 16.85 -10.00 0.73
N LEU A 260 16.98 -11.12 0.01
CA LEU A 260 16.44 -11.33 -1.33
C LEU A 260 15.25 -12.30 -1.28
N THR A 261 14.05 -11.75 -1.40
CA THR A 261 12.81 -12.53 -1.52
C THR A 261 12.49 -12.79 -2.98
N TRP A 262 11.92 -13.95 -3.32
CA TRP A 262 11.53 -14.24 -4.70
C TRP A 262 10.39 -15.25 -4.81
N TRP A 263 9.76 -15.24 -5.98
CA TRP A 263 8.66 -16.14 -6.37
C TRP A 263 8.90 -16.63 -7.79
N ALA A 264 8.68 -17.92 -8.05
CA ALA A 264 8.63 -18.44 -9.40
C ALA A 264 7.28 -18.05 -10.02
N ASN A 265 7.29 -17.41 -11.19
CA ASN A 265 6.06 -16.97 -11.83
C ASN A 265 5.25 -18.16 -12.34
N GLY A 266 3.92 -18.10 -12.21
CA GLY A 266 3.02 -19.18 -12.62
C GLY A 266 2.90 -20.32 -11.61
N THR A 267 3.55 -20.23 -10.46
CA THR A 267 3.28 -21.07 -9.29
C THR A 267 2.43 -20.30 -8.28
N ARG A 268 1.89 -21.00 -7.29
CA ARG A 268 1.26 -20.37 -6.12
C ARG A 268 2.28 -19.44 -5.43
N SER A 269 1.87 -18.22 -5.10
CA SER A 269 2.74 -17.14 -4.60
C SER A 269 2.82 -17.08 -3.07
N ASP A 270 2.70 -18.21 -2.36
CA ASP A 270 2.51 -18.28 -0.90
C ASP A 270 3.80 -18.45 -0.07
N GLN A 271 4.97 -18.32 -0.70
CA GLN A 271 6.29 -18.53 -0.08
C GLN A 271 6.50 -17.79 1.25
N TYR A 272 5.99 -16.56 1.38
CA TYR A 272 6.12 -15.76 2.61
C TYR A 272 4.79 -15.62 3.37
N THR A 273 3.72 -16.22 2.85
CA THR A 273 2.37 -16.21 3.42
C THR A 273 2.13 -17.39 4.34
N ASP A 274 2.54 -18.60 3.92
CA ASP A 274 2.23 -19.84 4.63
C ASP A 274 3.15 -20.05 5.84
N TRP A 275 2.86 -19.34 6.94
CA TRP A 275 3.55 -19.45 8.22
C TRP A 275 5.08 -19.27 8.15
N PHE A 276 5.59 -18.53 7.15
CA PHE A 276 7.01 -18.25 7.00
C PHE A 276 7.59 -17.50 8.21
N TRP A 277 7.11 -16.29 8.48
CA TRP A 277 7.63 -15.44 9.56
C TRP A 277 7.59 -16.04 10.97
N PRO A 278 6.54 -16.78 11.38
CA PRO A 278 6.52 -17.42 12.70
C PRO A 278 7.42 -18.65 12.82
N THR A 279 7.94 -19.22 11.72
CA THR A 279 8.71 -20.48 11.74
C THR A 279 10.14 -20.34 11.21
N VAL A 280 10.46 -19.26 10.51
CA VAL A 280 11.79 -19.00 9.95
C VAL A 280 12.87 -18.86 11.04
N ASP A 281 14.07 -19.33 10.73
CA ASP A 281 15.27 -18.97 11.48
C ASP A 281 15.66 -17.51 11.14
N TRP A 282 15.38 -16.59 12.06
CA TRP A 282 15.67 -15.16 11.90
C TRP A 282 17.16 -14.83 11.70
N TYR A 283 18.07 -15.78 11.98
CA TYR A 283 19.50 -15.63 11.72
C TYR A 283 19.90 -16.07 10.30
N ARG A 284 18.97 -16.63 9.52
CA ARG A 284 19.20 -17.22 8.19
C ARG A 284 18.12 -16.79 7.19
N LEU A 285 17.82 -15.49 7.17
CA LEU A 285 16.97 -14.90 6.13
C LEU A 285 17.66 -15.04 4.76
N PRO A 286 16.90 -15.19 3.66
CA PRO A 286 17.47 -15.49 2.35
C PRO A 286 18.29 -14.32 1.80
N GLY A 287 19.55 -14.57 1.45
CA GLY A 287 20.54 -13.57 1.01
C GLY A 287 21.88 -13.77 1.72
#